data_AF-A0A6N2LHE5-F1
#
_entry.id   AF-A0A6N2LHE5-F1
#
_cell.length_a   1.000
_cell.length_b   1.000
_cell.length_c   1.000
_cell.angle_alpha   90.00
_cell.angle_beta   90.00
_cell.angle_gamma   90.00
#
_symmetry.space_group_name_H-M   'P 1'
#
loop_
_entity.id
_entity.type
_entity.pdbx_description
1 polymer ?
#
loop_
_entity_poly.entity_id
_entity_poly.type
_entity_poly.pdbx_seq_one_letter_code
_entity_poly.pdbx_strand_id
1 'polypeptide(L)'
;MATAQLTAFSISVSARNLSSFEGLRPSNVKFASSFKPLVGVGLPLSRRSFQGLVVKAATVVAPKYTSITPLGDRVLVKIKTVEEKTEGGILLPSSAQSKPQGGEVVAVGEGKTIGKAKLDISVKTGTQVVYSKYAGTEVEFDGSNHLILKEDDIVGILETDDIKDLKPLNDRVFIKVAEAEEKTAGGLLLTEATKEKPSIGTVIAVGPGPLDEEGNRKALSVSPGNTVLYSKYAGNDFKGSDGSNYIALRASDVMAILS
;
A
#
# COMPACT_ATOMS: atom_id res chain seq x y z
N MET A 1 -38.09 -28.99 -35.53
CA MET A 1 -38.83 -29.30 -34.29
C MET A 1 -37.84 -29.89 -33.30
N ALA A 2 -37.24 -29.05 -32.44
CA ALA A 2 -36.40 -29.50 -31.33
C ALA A 2 -36.65 -28.52 -30.17
N THR A 3 -37.33 -29.00 -29.14
CA THR A 3 -37.77 -28.26 -27.96
C THR A 3 -36.70 -28.31 -26.88
N ALA A 4 -36.21 -27.15 -26.45
CA ALA A 4 -35.33 -27.01 -25.29
C ALA A 4 -36.19 -26.85 -24.02
N GLN A 5 -36.06 -27.79 -23.08
CA GLN A 5 -36.60 -27.67 -21.72
C GLN A 5 -35.51 -27.13 -20.80
N LEU A 6 -35.80 -26.00 -20.14
CA LEU A 6 -35.00 -25.44 -19.06
C LEU A 6 -35.43 -26.09 -17.74
N THR A 7 -34.51 -26.81 -17.09
CA THR A 7 -34.69 -27.30 -15.72
C THR A 7 -34.07 -26.31 -14.74
N ALA A 8 -34.90 -25.76 -13.85
CA ALA A 8 -34.46 -24.89 -12.77
C ALA A 8 -33.85 -25.74 -11.64
N PHE A 9 -32.60 -25.46 -11.28
CA PHE A 9 -31.96 -25.99 -10.08
C PHE A 9 -32.38 -25.13 -8.87
N SER A 10 -33.16 -25.71 -7.96
CA SER A 10 -33.37 -25.16 -6.61
C SER A 10 -32.20 -25.56 -5.73
N ILE A 11 -31.32 -24.61 -5.43
CA ILE A 11 -30.27 -24.80 -4.43
C ILE A 11 -30.89 -24.55 -3.05
N SER A 12 -31.06 -25.63 -2.29
CA SER A 12 -31.42 -25.59 -0.87
C SER A 12 -30.18 -25.24 -0.05
N VAL A 13 -30.17 -24.03 0.52
CA VAL A 13 -29.12 -23.63 1.47
C VAL A 13 -29.48 -24.20 2.84
N SER A 14 -28.77 -25.25 3.23
CA SER A 14 -28.74 -25.79 4.58
C SER A 14 -28.04 -24.79 5.51
N ALA A 15 -28.83 -24.03 6.28
CA ALA A 15 -28.33 -23.21 7.37
C ALA A 15 -28.10 -24.10 8.61
N ARG A 16 -26.84 -24.34 8.96
CA ARG A 16 -26.47 -24.88 10.28
C ARG A 16 -25.44 -23.98 10.94
N ASN A 17 -25.71 -23.68 12.21
CA ASN A 17 -24.92 -22.96 13.20
C ASN A 17 -24.75 -21.45 13.02
N LEU A 18 -25.80 -20.72 13.41
CA LEU A 18 -25.64 -19.46 14.13
C LEU A 18 -26.02 -19.69 15.59
N SER A 19 -25.12 -19.35 16.50
CA SER A 19 -25.40 -19.23 17.93
C SER A 19 -26.56 -18.26 18.15
N SER A 20 -27.58 -18.71 18.86
CA SER A 20 -28.72 -17.91 19.31
C SER A 20 -28.24 -16.65 20.05
N PHE A 21 -28.44 -15.48 19.43
CA PHE A 21 -28.25 -14.19 20.06
C PHE A 21 -29.40 -13.97 21.05
N GLU A 22 -29.12 -14.18 22.31
CA GLU A 22 -30.05 -13.99 23.42
C GLU A 22 -29.72 -12.64 24.07
N GLY A 23 -30.53 -11.62 23.82
CA GLY A 23 -30.43 -10.39 24.61
C GLY A 23 -30.79 -9.10 23.90
N LEU A 24 -32.07 -8.89 23.61
CA LEU A 24 -32.67 -7.57 23.84
C LEU A 24 -34.04 -7.82 24.48
N ARG A 25 -34.09 -7.73 25.81
CA ARG A 25 -35.34 -7.59 26.55
C ARG A 25 -35.72 -6.11 26.54
N PRO A 26 -36.74 -5.67 25.78
CA PRO A 26 -37.31 -4.35 26.01
C PRO A 26 -38.04 -4.40 27.35
N SER A 27 -37.49 -3.74 28.36
CA SER A 27 -38.25 -3.46 29.58
C SER A 27 -39.30 -2.41 29.25
N ASN A 28 -40.55 -2.85 29.11
CA ASN A 28 -41.70 -1.96 29.07
C ASN A 28 -41.80 -1.28 30.46
N VAL A 29 -41.33 -0.04 30.54
CA VAL A 29 -41.62 0.82 31.69
C VAL A 29 -43.11 1.19 31.60
N LYS A 30 -43.93 0.52 32.40
CA LYS A 30 -45.34 0.89 32.57
C LYS A 30 -45.39 2.25 33.28
N PHE A 31 -45.76 3.30 32.56
CA PHE A 31 -46.23 4.54 33.19
C PHE A 31 -47.56 4.24 33.87
N ALA A 32 -47.56 4.19 35.21
CA ALA A 32 -48.77 4.15 35.99
C ALA A 32 -49.45 5.52 35.94
N SER A 33 -50.43 5.69 35.06
CA SER A 33 -51.37 6.81 35.10
C SER A 33 -52.45 6.51 36.15
N SER A 34 -52.21 6.89 37.41
CA SER A 34 -53.27 6.99 38.41
C SER A 34 -53.65 8.46 38.61
N PHE A 35 -54.47 8.98 37.69
CA PHE A 35 -55.25 10.18 37.93
C PHE A 35 -56.39 9.83 38.90
N LYS A 36 -56.41 10.42 40.08
CA LYS A 36 -57.62 10.62 40.89
C LYS A 36 -57.72 12.11 41.19
N PRO A 37 -58.83 12.79 40.88
CA PRO A 37 -59.05 14.14 41.39
C PRO A 37 -59.57 14.01 42.82
N LEU A 38 -58.89 14.66 43.78
CA LEU A 38 -59.40 14.84 45.13
C LEU A 38 -59.40 16.35 45.39
N VAL A 39 -60.62 16.86 45.54
CA VAL A 39 -60.95 18.26 45.78
C VAL A 39 -60.45 18.68 47.16
N GLY A 40 -59.76 19.83 47.21
CA GLY A 40 -59.74 20.78 48.32
C GLY A 40 -59.10 20.35 49.64
N VAL A 41 -57.98 20.99 50.00
CA VAL A 41 -57.84 21.93 51.14
C VAL A 41 -56.36 22.33 51.20
N GLY A 42 -56.10 23.63 51.25
CA GLY A 42 -54.78 24.22 51.07
C GLY A 42 -53.77 23.91 52.18
N LEU A 43 -52.49 23.91 51.79
CA LEU A 43 -51.29 24.05 52.63
C LEU A 43 -50.12 24.51 51.71
N PRO A 44 -49.14 25.26 52.22
CA PRO A 44 -48.30 26.15 51.43
C PRO A 44 -47.30 25.40 50.55
N LEU A 45 -47.08 25.92 49.34
CA LEU A 45 -46.03 25.48 48.42
C LEU A 45 -44.65 25.70 49.05
N SER A 46 -44.12 24.67 49.72
CA SER A 46 -42.68 24.53 49.87
C SER A 46 -42.12 24.02 48.54
N ARG A 47 -41.48 24.95 47.82
CA ARG A 47 -40.75 24.71 46.57
C ARG A 47 -39.56 23.80 46.87
N ARG A 48 -39.78 22.47 46.90
CA ARG A 48 -38.67 21.51 46.86
C ARG A 48 -37.98 21.68 45.51
N SER A 49 -36.80 22.28 45.56
CA SER A 49 -35.87 22.31 44.44
C SER A 49 -35.56 20.86 44.06
N PHE A 50 -36.12 20.40 42.95
CA PHE A 50 -35.55 19.26 42.26
C PHE A 50 -34.14 19.67 41.85
N GLN A 51 -33.13 19.13 42.55
CA GLN A 51 -31.76 19.17 42.07
C GLN A 51 -31.77 18.42 40.74
N GLY A 52 -31.79 19.16 39.64
CA GLY A 52 -31.75 18.59 38.29
C GLY A 52 -30.48 17.78 38.14
N LEU A 53 -30.62 16.49 37.86
CA LEU A 53 -29.48 15.63 37.57
C LEU A 53 -28.98 15.99 36.18
N VAL A 54 -27.96 16.86 36.13
CA VAL A 54 -27.27 17.23 34.88
C VAL A 54 -26.38 16.06 34.49
N VAL A 55 -26.85 15.24 33.55
CA VAL A 55 -26.03 14.22 32.91
C VAL A 55 -25.11 14.95 31.93
N LYS A 56 -23.85 15.20 32.32
CA LYS A 56 -22.80 15.56 31.37
C LYS A 56 -22.55 14.34 30.50
N ALA A 57 -23.01 14.37 29.26
CA ALA A 57 -22.57 13.44 28.24
C ALA A 57 -21.05 13.60 28.08
N ALA A 58 -20.28 12.70 28.70
CA ALA A 58 -18.86 12.57 28.46
C ALA A 58 -18.72 11.82 27.14
N THR A 59 -18.55 12.55 26.04
CA THR A 59 -18.09 11.96 24.79
C THR A 59 -16.68 11.42 25.05
N VAL A 60 -16.55 10.10 25.13
CA VAL A 60 -15.26 9.42 25.20
C VAL A 60 -14.56 9.68 23.87
N VAL A 61 -13.61 10.61 23.88
CA VAL A 61 -12.74 10.89 22.74
C VAL A 61 -11.94 9.62 22.47
N ALA A 62 -12.06 9.06 21.27
CA ALA A 62 -11.29 7.88 20.90
C ALA A 62 -9.79 8.16 21.08
N PRO A 63 -9.00 7.22 21.63
CA PRO A 63 -7.58 7.42 21.81
C PRO A 63 -6.96 7.68 20.42
N LYS A 64 -6.44 8.89 20.22
CA LYS A 64 -5.71 9.27 19.02
C LYS A 64 -4.32 8.65 19.13
N TYR A 65 -4.09 7.54 18.45
CA TYR A 65 -2.79 6.88 18.43
C TYR A 65 -1.77 7.77 17.71
N THR A 66 -0.81 8.32 18.45
CA THR A 66 0.19 9.29 17.97
C THR A 66 1.43 8.62 17.35
N SER A 67 1.66 7.35 17.62
CA SER A 67 2.83 6.61 17.12
C SER A 67 2.45 5.19 16.76
N ILE A 68 2.71 4.80 15.50
CA ILE A 68 2.60 3.42 15.04
C ILE A 68 4.00 2.85 14.77
N THR A 69 4.35 1.82 15.53
CA THR A 69 5.57 1.03 15.30
C THR A 69 5.21 -0.22 14.50
N PRO A 70 5.66 -0.35 13.25
CA PRO A 70 5.42 -1.56 12.47
C PRO A 70 6.14 -2.76 13.12
N LEU A 71 5.48 -3.91 13.14
CA LEU A 71 6.03 -5.15 13.70
C LEU A 71 6.71 -6.00 12.62
N GLY A 72 7.75 -6.74 13.01
CA GLY A 72 8.49 -7.64 12.12
C GLY A 72 9.23 -6.89 11.02
N ASP A 73 9.11 -7.38 9.79
CA ASP A 73 9.76 -6.90 8.56
C ASP A 73 9.05 -5.71 7.90
N ARG A 74 8.15 -5.05 8.64
CA ARG A 74 7.31 -3.97 8.09
C ARG A 74 7.96 -2.60 8.28
N VAL A 75 7.67 -1.70 7.36
CA VAL A 75 8.15 -0.33 7.31
C VAL A 75 6.96 0.59 7.10
N LEU A 76 6.88 1.66 7.88
CA LEU A 76 5.89 2.72 7.73
C LEU A 76 6.47 3.83 6.85
N VAL A 77 5.82 4.08 5.73
CA VAL A 77 6.22 5.10 4.75
C VAL A 77 5.14 6.17 4.65
N LYS A 78 5.54 7.43 4.72
CA LYS A 78 4.68 8.56 4.39
C LYS A 78 4.79 8.81 2.90
N ILE A 79 3.66 8.78 2.20
CA ILE A 79 3.63 9.04 0.76
C ILE A 79 4.00 10.51 0.52
N LYS A 80 4.97 10.78 -0.37
CA LYS A 80 5.26 12.16 -0.77
C LYS A 80 4.01 12.74 -1.43
N THR A 81 3.54 13.89 -1.00
CA THR A 81 2.43 14.60 -1.67
C THR A 81 2.97 15.21 -2.97
N VAL A 82 2.35 14.85 -4.11
CA VAL A 82 2.73 15.38 -5.43
C VAL A 82 2.36 16.87 -5.49
N GLU A 83 3.25 17.68 -6.03
CA GLU A 83 2.97 19.08 -6.32
C GLU A 83 1.89 19.15 -7.41
N GLU A 84 0.71 19.69 -7.06
CA GLU A 84 -0.45 19.78 -7.96
C GLU A 84 -0.20 20.72 -9.16
N LYS A 85 0.88 21.50 -9.10
CA LYS A 85 1.30 22.46 -10.12
C LYS A 85 2.52 21.91 -10.84
N THR A 86 2.38 21.71 -12.14
CA THR A 86 3.56 21.53 -13.01
C THR A 86 4.38 22.83 -13.08
N GLU A 87 5.65 22.72 -13.48
CA GLU A 87 6.54 23.87 -13.70
C GLU A 87 5.93 24.93 -14.67
N GLY A 88 5.01 24.52 -15.55
CA GLY A 88 4.25 25.40 -16.44
C GLY A 88 3.00 26.07 -15.84
N GLY A 89 2.74 25.89 -14.54
CA GLY A 89 1.60 26.50 -13.83
C GLY A 89 0.24 25.85 -14.09
N ILE A 90 0.19 24.72 -14.80
CA ILE A 90 -1.04 24.00 -15.12
C ILE A 90 -1.36 23.05 -13.96
N LEU A 91 -2.59 23.15 -13.44
CA LEU A 91 -3.13 22.24 -12.44
C LEU A 91 -3.54 20.93 -13.10
N LEU A 92 -2.94 19.82 -12.65
CA LEU A 92 -3.38 18.50 -13.11
C LEU A 92 -4.60 18.07 -12.30
N PRO A 93 -5.66 17.56 -12.95
CA PRO A 93 -6.76 16.93 -12.23
C PRO A 93 -6.24 15.73 -11.43
N SER A 94 -6.81 15.50 -10.24
CA SER A 94 -6.41 14.41 -9.34
C SER A 94 -6.47 13.01 -9.98
N SER A 95 -7.27 12.81 -11.03
CA SER A 95 -7.35 11.56 -11.79
C SER A 95 -6.18 11.31 -12.74
N ALA A 96 -5.45 12.35 -13.16
CA ALA A 96 -4.27 12.23 -14.02
C ALA A 96 -2.96 12.13 -13.22
N GLN A 97 -3.02 12.40 -11.91
CA GLN A 97 -1.87 12.29 -11.03
C GLN A 97 -1.67 10.82 -10.64
N SER A 98 -0.66 10.17 -11.22
CA SER A 98 -0.28 8.83 -10.78
C SER A 98 0.27 8.90 -9.35
N LYS A 99 -0.19 8.00 -8.47
CA LYS A 99 0.36 7.87 -7.11
C LYS A 99 1.90 7.82 -7.18
N PRO A 100 2.61 8.69 -6.45
CA PRO A 100 4.06 8.67 -6.46
C PRO A 100 4.52 7.33 -5.94
N GLN A 101 5.49 6.73 -6.64
CA GLN A 101 6.10 5.47 -6.26
C GLN A 101 7.21 5.66 -5.20
N GLY A 102 7.31 6.87 -4.64
CA GLY A 102 8.30 7.26 -3.65
C GLY A 102 7.65 7.80 -2.38
N GLY A 103 8.32 7.55 -1.25
CA GLY A 103 7.88 8.02 0.06
C GLY A 103 9.04 8.14 1.04
N GLU A 104 8.77 8.77 2.18
CA GLU A 104 9.73 8.94 3.28
C GLU A 104 9.45 7.92 4.39
N VAL A 105 10.49 7.27 4.90
CA VAL A 105 10.35 6.26 5.96
C VAL A 105 10.18 6.94 7.31
N VAL A 106 9.05 6.70 7.98
CA VAL A 106 8.77 7.25 9.31
C VAL A 106 9.20 6.30 10.41
N ALA A 107 8.89 5.01 10.26
CA ALA A 107 9.19 3.99 11.25
C ALA A 107 9.60 2.67 10.60
N VAL A 108 10.49 1.95 11.27
CA VAL A 108 11.05 0.68 10.82
C VAL A 108 10.78 -0.37 11.89
N GLY A 109 10.43 -1.58 11.47
CA GLY A 109 10.18 -2.70 12.38
C GLY A 109 11.47 -3.38 12.86
N GLU A 110 11.31 -4.40 13.69
CA GLU A 110 12.43 -5.18 14.26
C GLU A 110 13.14 -6.08 13.23
N GLY A 111 12.63 -6.15 11.99
CA GLY A 111 13.22 -6.92 10.91
C GLY A 111 12.80 -8.38 10.85
N LYS A 112 13.48 -9.14 9.98
CA LYS A 112 13.13 -10.52 9.66
C LYS A 112 13.82 -11.45 10.65
N THR A 113 13.04 -12.30 11.31
CA THR A 113 13.59 -13.32 12.21
C THR A 113 13.84 -14.61 11.43
N ILE A 114 15.10 -15.01 11.26
CA ILE A 114 15.48 -16.31 10.71
C ILE A 114 16.02 -17.17 11.85
N GLY A 115 15.19 -18.10 12.33
CA GLY A 115 15.52 -18.99 13.44
C GLY A 115 15.80 -18.22 14.75
N LYS A 116 17.09 -18.09 15.11
CA LYS A 116 17.56 -17.38 16.31
C LYS A 116 18.24 -16.04 16.00
N ALA A 117 18.54 -15.76 14.73
CA ALA A 117 19.16 -14.51 14.31
C ALA A 117 18.07 -13.52 13.86
N LYS A 118 18.09 -12.32 14.45
CA LYS A 118 17.32 -11.18 13.95
C LYS A 118 18.14 -10.49 12.86
N LEU A 119 17.55 -10.32 11.70
CA LEU A 119 18.14 -9.56 10.59
C LEU A 119 17.56 -8.17 10.60
N ASP A 120 18.44 -7.20 10.78
CA ASP A 120 18.08 -5.80 10.76
C ASP A 120 17.69 -5.35 9.36
N ILE A 121 16.67 -4.47 9.30
CA ILE A 121 16.18 -3.88 8.06
C ILE A 121 17.27 -2.97 7.49
N SER A 122 17.47 -3.03 6.18
CA SER A 122 18.55 -2.28 5.50
C SER A 122 18.26 -0.78 5.34
N VAL A 123 17.10 -0.32 5.78
CA VAL A 123 16.54 1.02 5.54
C VAL A 123 16.51 1.81 6.84
N LYS A 124 16.93 3.08 6.78
CA LYS A 124 16.94 3.99 7.93
C LYS A 124 15.70 4.89 7.92
N THR A 125 15.26 5.32 9.11
CA THR A 125 14.22 6.35 9.26
C THR A 125 14.66 7.67 8.63
N GLY A 126 13.70 8.42 8.07
CA GLY A 126 13.93 9.68 7.35
C GLY A 126 14.48 9.53 5.92
N THR A 127 14.73 8.29 5.46
CA THR A 127 15.26 8.06 4.12
C THR A 127 14.14 8.04 3.09
N GLN A 128 14.40 8.55 1.89
CA GLN A 128 13.48 8.41 0.76
C GLN A 128 13.66 7.06 0.09
N VAL A 129 12.55 6.37 -0.14
CA VAL A 129 12.52 5.04 -0.72
C VAL A 129 11.53 4.97 -1.87
N VAL A 130 11.85 4.10 -2.82
CA VAL A 130 10.95 3.72 -3.92
C VAL A 130 10.40 2.34 -3.66
N TYR A 131 9.10 2.17 -3.86
CA TYR A 131 8.40 0.93 -3.60
C TYR A 131 7.52 0.51 -4.77
N SER A 132 7.03 -0.73 -4.69
CA SER A 132 6.18 -1.31 -5.70
C SER A 132 4.77 -0.68 -5.70
N LYS A 133 4.23 -0.32 -6.87
CA LYS A 133 2.94 0.39 -7.03
C LYS A 133 1.74 -0.26 -6.30
N TYR A 134 1.75 -1.59 -6.19
CA TYR A 134 0.63 -2.36 -5.64
C TYR A 134 0.98 -3.05 -4.32
N ALA A 135 1.99 -2.56 -3.63
CA ALA A 135 2.42 -3.11 -2.35
C ALA A 135 1.86 -2.32 -1.16
N GLY A 136 1.73 -3.03 -0.04
CA GLY A 136 1.43 -2.46 1.26
C GLY A 136 -0.05 -2.28 1.59
N THR A 137 -0.28 -1.71 2.76
CA THR A 137 -1.60 -1.41 3.31
C THR A 137 -1.66 0.08 3.63
N GLU A 138 -2.63 0.77 3.05
CA GLU A 138 -2.87 2.19 3.30
C GLU A 138 -3.50 2.37 4.68
N VAL A 139 -2.96 3.28 5.47
CA VAL A 139 -3.49 3.62 6.78
C VAL A 139 -3.41 5.11 7.03
N GLU A 140 -4.53 5.69 7.46
CA GLU A 140 -4.63 7.11 7.77
C GLU A 140 -4.32 7.33 9.25
N PHE A 141 -3.24 8.07 9.53
CA PHE A 141 -2.84 8.44 10.88
C PHE A 141 -2.53 9.93 10.93
N ASP A 142 -3.03 10.60 11.98
CA ASP A 142 -2.88 12.05 12.19
C ASP A 142 -3.33 12.93 11.01
N GLY A 143 -4.30 12.46 10.22
CA GLY A 143 -4.81 13.17 9.05
C GLY A 143 -3.86 13.13 7.85
N SER A 144 -2.86 12.24 7.87
CA SER A 144 -1.95 11.99 6.75
C SER A 144 -1.92 10.52 6.35
N ASN A 145 -1.79 10.28 5.04
CA ASN A 145 -1.83 8.94 4.47
C ASN A 145 -0.46 8.29 4.59
N HIS A 146 -0.39 7.22 5.37
CA HIS A 146 0.78 6.38 5.51
C HIS A 146 0.54 5.04 4.79
N LEU A 147 1.63 4.41 4.40
CA LEU A 147 1.65 3.12 3.74
C LEU A 147 2.52 2.18 4.57
N ILE A 148 1.95 1.07 5.03
CA ILE A 148 2.71 0.00 5.69
C ILE A 148 3.16 -0.97 4.61
N LEU A 149 4.46 -1.07 4.39
CA LEU A 149 5.11 -1.95 3.41
C LEU A 149 5.90 -3.04 4.11
N LYS A 150 6.20 -4.12 3.39
CA LYS A 150 7.26 -5.06 3.79
C LYS A 150 8.59 -4.56 3.27
N GLU A 151 9.69 -4.93 3.92
CA GLU A 151 11.05 -4.67 3.41
C GLU A 151 11.23 -5.20 1.98
N ASP A 152 10.69 -6.40 1.69
CA ASP A 152 10.77 -7.03 0.36
C ASP A 152 10.11 -6.21 -0.75
N ASP A 153 9.12 -5.36 -0.43
CA ASP A 153 8.38 -4.56 -1.41
C ASP A 153 9.10 -3.25 -1.78
N ILE A 154 10.07 -2.85 -0.95
CA ILE A 154 10.94 -1.69 -1.17
C ILE A 154 11.93 -2.07 -2.28
N VAL A 155 11.94 -1.27 -3.33
CA VAL A 155 12.80 -1.50 -4.50
C VAL A 155 14.20 -0.98 -4.22
N GLY A 156 14.30 0.22 -3.68
CA GLY A 156 15.58 0.89 -3.50
C GLY A 156 15.49 2.16 -2.67
N ILE A 157 16.67 2.63 -2.26
CA ILE A 157 16.87 3.90 -1.59
C ILE A 157 17.21 4.94 -2.65
N LEU A 158 16.56 6.10 -2.57
CA LEU A 158 16.89 7.27 -3.37
C LEU A 158 17.82 8.18 -2.57
N GLU A 159 18.97 8.52 -3.16
CA GLU A 159 19.85 9.57 -2.63
C GLU A 159 19.42 10.96 -3.14
N THR A 160 18.89 11.02 -4.36
CA THR A 160 18.38 12.22 -5.05
C THR A 160 16.92 12.01 -5.45
N ASP A 161 16.16 13.06 -5.78
CA ASP A 161 14.81 12.95 -6.34
C ASP A 161 14.78 12.26 -7.73
N ASP A 162 15.94 12.08 -8.37
CA ASP A 162 16.10 11.39 -9.64
C ASP A 162 16.19 9.86 -9.50
N ILE A 163 15.43 9.16 -10.34
CA ILE A 163 15.35 7.69 -10.38
C ILE A 163 16.65 7.01 -10.85
N LYS A 164 17.57 7.75 -11.48
CA LYS A 164 18.84 7.23 -12.00
C LYS A 164 19.77 6.73 -10.91
N ASP A 165 19.78 7.44 -9.78
CA ASP A 165 20.68 7.17 -8.66
C ASP A 165 20.03 6.21 -7.63
N LEU A 166 18.98 5.51 -8.05
CA LEU A 166 18.31 4.51 -7.23
C LEU A 166 19.28 3.38 -6.89
N LYS A 167 19.52 3.18 -5.59
CA LYS A 167 20.25 2.02 -5.08
C LYS A 167 19.28 0.89 -4.78
N PRO A 168 19.19 -0.16 -5.62
CA PRO A 168 18.28 -1.26 -5.38
C PRO A 168 18.65 -2.04 -4.12
N LEU A 169 17.63 -2.54 -3.41
CA LEU A 169 17.77 -3.42 -2.25
C LEU A 169 17.62 -4.90 -2.65
N ASN A 170 18.08 -5.78 -1.77
CA ASN A 170 18.01 -7.23 -1.92
C ASN A 170 18.69 -7.73 -3.21
N ASP A 171 18.08 -8.70 -3.88
CA ASP A 171 18.51 -9.35 -5.12
C ASP A 171 18.02 -8.63 -6.38
N ARG A 172 17.66 -7.35 -6.27
CA ARG A 172 17.11 -6.59 -7.39
C ARG A 172 18.21 -6.01 -8.29
N VAL A 173 17.94 -5.98 -9.58
CA VAL A 173 18.79 -5.40 -10.63
C VAL A 173 18.01 -4.27 -11.30
N PHE A 174 18.61 -3.08 -11.37
CA PHE A 174 17.99 -1.91 -11.96
C PHE A 174 18.53 -1.71 -13.38
N ILE A 175 17.62 -1.74 -14.36
CA ILE A 175 17.96 -1.64 -15.78
C ILE A 175 17.29 -0.44 -16.44
N LYS A 176 17.97 0.14 -17.42
CA LYS A 176 17.37 1.05 -18.41
C LYS A 176 17.02 0.25 -19.65
N VAL A 177 15.74 0.27 -20.03
CA VAL A 177 15.24 -0.42 -21.22
C VAL A 177 15.84 0.24 -22.45
N ALA A 178 16.37 -0.55 -23.39
CA ALA A 178 16.81 -0.02 -24.66
C ALA A 178 15.60 0.53 -25.43
N GLU A 179 15.75 1.65 -26.13
CA GLU A 179 14.68 2.13 -27.00
C GLU A 179 14.62 1.24 -28.24
N ALA A 180 13.44 0.72 -28.57
CA ALA A 180 13.28 -0.13 -29.74
C ALA A 180 13.58 0.68 -31.02
N GLU A 181 14.36 0.10 -31.94
CA GLU A 181 14.67 0.72 -33.22
C GLU A 181 13.37 0.89 -34.05
N GLU A 182 13.12 2.11 -34.53
CA GLU A 182 11.89 2.46 -35.29
C GLU A 182 11.91 1.96 -36.73
N LYS A 183 13.10 1.62 -37.22
CA LYS A 183 13.35 1.19 -38.57
C LYS A 183 13.86 -0.23 -38.53
N THR A 184 13.11 -1.14 -39.17
CA THR A 184 13.69 -2.45 -39.50
C THR A 184 14.83 -2.26 -40.48
N ALA A 185 15.76 -3.22 -40.55
CA ALA A 185 16.88 -3.21 -41.49
C ALA A 185 16.48 -3.00 -42.97
N GLY A 186 15.20 -3.24 -43.31
CA GLY A 186 14.61 -2.99 -44.63
C GLY A 186 14.01 -1.58 -44.83
N GLY A 187 14.17 -0.64 -43.91
CA GLY A 187 13.72 0.75 -44.05
C GLY A 187 12.22 0.99 -43.80
N LEU A 188 11.48 -0.01 -43.34
CA LEU A 188 10.05 0.13 -43.02
C LEU A 188 9.88 0.70 -41.61
N LEU A 189 9.04 1.73 -41.49
CA LEU A 189 8.64 2.30 -40.19
C LEU A 189 7.61 1.39 -39.53
N LEU A 190 7.94 0.90 -38.35
CA LEU A 190 6.99 0.18 -37.50
C LEU A 190 6.09 1.21 -36.81
N THR A 191 4.77 1.00 -36.86
CA THR A 191 3.84 1.75 -36.01
C THR A 191 4.05 1.34 -34.54
N GLU A 192 3.87 2.28 -33.62
CA GLU A 192 4.11 2.06 -32.18
C GLU A 192 3.33 0.86 -31.59
N ALA A 193 2.17 0.53 -32.17
CA ALA A 193 1.36 -0.61 -31.74
C ALA A 193 1.96 -1.99 -32.08
N THR A 194 2.85 -2.08 -33.07
CA THR A 194 3.60 -3.31 -33.42
C THR A 194 4.98 -3.34 -32.77
N LYS A 195 5.40 -2.22 -32.16
CA LYS A 195 6.70 -2.04 -31.52
C LYS A 195 6.65 -2.65 -30.12
N GLU A 196 6.94 -3.94 -30.05
CA GLU A 196 7.02 -4.68 -28.80
C GLU A 196 8.14 -4.11 -27.91
N LYS A 197 7.87 -3.93 -26.61
CA LYS A 197 8.91 -3.49 -25.65
C LYS A 197 10.11 -4.45 -25.78
N PRO A 198 11.32 -3.96 -26.03
CA PRO A 198 12.47 -4.83 -26.17
C PRO A 198 12.74 -5.49 -24.82
N SER A 199 13.03 -6.79 -24.85
CA SER A 199 13.44 -7.58 -23.68
C SER A 199 14.92 -7.38 -23.34
N ILE A 200 15.53 -6.31 -23.84
CA ILE A 200 16.96 -5.99 -23.71
C ILE A 200 17.08 -4.67 -22.94
N GLY A 201 17.96 -4.66 -21.94
CA GLY A 201 18.24 -3.47 -21.13
C GLY A 201 19.69 -3.37 -20.71
N THR A 202 20.11 -2.17 -20.33
CA THR A 202 21.44 -1.89 -19.77
C THR A 202 21.34 -1.77 -18.26
N VAL A 203 22.20 -2.47 -17.53
CA VAL A 203 22.21 -2.45 -16.07
C VAL A 203 22.84 -1.16 -15.57
N ILE A 204 22.15 -0.45 -14.68
CA ILE A 204 22.67 0.76 -14.03
C ILE A 204 23.19 0.43 -12.64
N ALA A 205 22.38 -0.28 -11.87
CA ALA A 205 22.68 -0.58 -10.48
C ALA A 205 22.27 -2.01 -10.13
N VAL A 206 23.03 -2.61 -9.20
CA VAL A 206 22.86 -3.99 -8.76
C VAL A 206 22.71 -3.99 -7.24
N GLY A 207 21.73 -4.72 -6.74
CA GLY A 207 21.49 -4.87 -5.31
C GLY A 207 22.56 -5.73 -4.64
N PRO A 208 22.66 -5.70 -3.30
CA PRO A 208 23.66 -6.46 -2.55
C PRO A 208 23.49 -7.98 -2.64
N GLY A 209 22.38 -8.48 -3.22
CA GLY A 209 22.15 -9.87 -3.55
C GLY A 209 21.34 -10.66 -2.52
N PRO A 210 21.00 -11.93 -2.82
CA PRO A 210 20.16 -12.76 -1.98
C PRO A 210 20.84 -13.10 -0.66
N LEU A 211 20.00 -13.28 0.36
CA LEU A 211 20.42 -13.67 1.69
C LEU A 211 20.39 -15.19 1.83
N ASP A 212 21.47 -15.78 2.32
CA ASP A 212 21.52 -17.19 2.70
C ASP A 212 20.85 -17.45 4.06
N GLU A 213 20.65 -18.72 4.40
CA GLU A 213 20.08 -19.18 5.68
C GLU A 213 20.90 -18.71 6.91
N GLU A 214 22.16 -18.35 6.69
CA GLU A 214 23.09 -17.85 7.69
C GLU A 214 23.06 -16.31 7.85
N GLY A 215 22.28 -15.61 7.03
CA GLY A 215 22.24 -14.15 7.02
C GLY A 215 23.36 -13.49 6.21
N ASN A 216 24.16 -14.26 5.46
CA ASN A 216 25.20 -13.74 4.58
C ASN A 216 24.61 -13.36 3.21
N ARG A 217 25.06 -12.25 2.61
CA ARG A 217 24.62 -11.82 1.27
C ARG A 217 25.56 -12.36 0.20
N LYS A 218 25.02 -13.09 -0.78
CA LYS A 218 25.77 -13.53 -1.96
C LYS A 218 25.74 -12.46 -3.04
N ALA A 219 26.90 -12.14 -3.59
CA ALA A 219 26.99 -11.21 -4.71
C ALA A 219 26.27 -11.77 -5.96
N LEU A 220 25.65 -10.89 -6.74
CA LEU A 220 24.99 -11.23 -7.99
C LEU A 220 26.00 -11.46 -9.11
N SER A 221 25.63 -12.28 -10.09
CA SER A 221 26.45 -12.55 -11.29
C SER A 221 26.50 -11.38 -12.28
N VAL A 222 25.64 -10.37 -12.09
CA VAL A 222 25.46 -9.24 -13.00
C VAL A 222 26.24 -8.03 -12.48
N SER A 223 26.96 -7.35 -13.36
CA SER A 223 27.70 -6.11 -13.05
C SER A 223 27.03 -4.89 -13.69
N PRO A 224 27.17 -3.69 -13.10
CA PRO A 224 26.67 -2.45 -13.71
C PRO A 224 27.36 -2.20 -15.06
N GLY A 225 26.59 -1.73 -16.05
CA GLY A 225 27.02 -1.52 -17.42
C GLY A 225 26.76 -2.68 -18.37
N ASN A 226 26.46 -3.88 -17.87
CA ASN A 226 26.18 -5.03 -18.72
C ASN A 226 24.86 -4.86 -19.48
N THR A 227 24.82 -5.36 -20.72
CA THR A 227 23.56 -5.54 -21.45
C THR A 227 22.96 -6.89 -21.04
N VAL A 228 21.68 -6.89 -20.67
CA VAL A 228 21.00 -8.10 -20.19
C VAL A 228 19.71 -8.34 -20.96
N LEU A 229 19.46 -9.61 -21.24
CA LEU A 229 18.16 -10.11 -21.70
C LEU A 229 17.34 -10.50 -20.47
N TYR A 230 16.11 -9.99 -20.38
CA TYR A 230 15.21 -10.24 -19.26
C TYR A 230 13.83 -10.69 -19.72
N SER A 231 13.05 -11.25 -18.80
CA SER A 231 11.68 -11.68 -19.09
C SER A 231 10.73 -10.47 -19.22
N LYS A 232 9.93 -10.47 -20.30
CA LYS A 232 9.12 -9.32 -20.74
C LYS A 232 8.12 -8.76 -19.72
N TYR A 233 7.70 -9.57 -18.75
CA TYR A 233 6.65 -9.22 -17.78
C TYR A 233 7.16 -9.20 -16.34
N ALA A 234 8.48 -9.22 -16.15
CA ALA A 234 9.07 -9.17 -14.84
C ALA A 234 9.34 -7.76 -14.36
N GLY A 235 9.39 -7.63 -13.04
CA GLY A 235 9.81 -6.42 -12.36
C GLY A 235 8.78 -5.31 -12.28
N ASN A 236 9.27 -4.17 -11.83
CA ASN A 236 8.50 -2.96 -11.62
C ASN A 236 8.98 -1.88 -12.60
N ASP A 237 8.05 -1.36 -13.41
CA ASP A 237 8.30 -0.25 -14.32
C ASP A 237 8.35 1.09 -13.56
N PHE A 238 9.38 1.88 -13.84
CA PHE A 238 9.58 3.25 -13.37
C PHE A 238 9.81 4.19 -14.55
N LYS A 239 9.22 5.38 -14.51
CA LYS A 239 9.43 6.41 -15.54
C LYS A 239 10.34 7.49 -14.98
N GLY A 240 11.48 7.72 -15.63
CA GLY A 240 12.36 8.83 -15.29
C GLY A 240 11.79 10.19 -15.72
N SER A 241 12.33 11.25 -15.14
CA SER A 241 12.10 12.66 -15.56
C SER A 241 12.43 12.87 -17.05
N ASP A 242 13.44 12.18 -17.57
CA ASP A 242 13.86 12.25 -18.97
C ASP A 242 12.90 11.54 -19.96
N GLY A 243 11.84 10.89 -19.47
CA GLY A 243 10.96 10.05 -20.28
C GLY A 243 11.51 8.65 -20.58
N SER A 244 12.74 8.33 -20.17
CA SER A 244 13.29 6.98 -20.29
C SER A 244 12.63 6.00 -19.31
N ASN A 245 12.39 4.78 -19.78
CA ASN A 245 11.81 3.71 -18.97
C ASN A 245 12.90 2.91 -18.26
N TYR A 246 12.73 2.77 -16.95
CA TYR A 246 13.56 1.93 -16.10
C TYR A 246 12.75 0.78 -15.56
N ILE A 247 13.39 -0.36 -15.34
CA ILE A 247 12.76 -1.52 -14.72
C ILE A 247 13.64 -2.01 -13.58
N ALA A 248 13.05 -2.23 -12.41
CA ALA A 248 13.69 -3.00 -11.36
C ALA A 248 13.24 -4.45 -11.43
N LEU A 249 14.17 -5.34 -11.76
CA LEU A 249 13.96 -6.77 -11.90
C LEU A 249 14.53 -7.52 -10.70
N ARG A 250 14.13 -8.77 -10.48
CA ARG A 250 14.90 -9.68 -9.63
C ARG A 250 16.03 -10.31 -10.44
N ALA A 251 17.08 -10.73 -9.77
CA ALA A 251 18.17 -11.46 -10.42
C ALA A 251 17.69 -12.75 -11.10
N SER A 252 16.63 -13.39 -10.60
CA SER A 252 16.00 -14.57 -11.21
C SER A 252 15.36 -14.31 -12.58
N ASP A 253 14.98 -13.06 -12.85
CA ASP A 253 14.27 -12.68 -14.06
C ASP A 253 15.23 -12.31 -15.21
N VAL A 254 16.52 -12.19 -14.90
CA VAL A 254 17.59 -11.99 -15.87
C VAL A 254 17.93 -13.33 -16.51
N MET A 255 17.72 -13.45 -17.82
CA MET A 255 17.89 -14.70 -18.57
C MET A 255 19.33 -14.88 -19.08
N ALA A 256 19.94 -13.80 -19.59
CA ALA A 256 21.29 -13.85 -20.16
C ALA A 256 21.99 -12.50 -20.06
N ILE A 257 23.32 -12.53 -19.97
CA ILE A 257 24.18 -11.37 -20.16
C ILE A 257 24.64 -11.39 -21.61
N LEU A 258 24.37 -10.30 -22.34
CA LEU A 258 24.80 -10.10 -23.71
C LEU A 258 26.14 -9.36 -23.69
N SER A 259 27.13 -9.93 -24.37
CA SER A 259 28.50 -9.43 -24.50
C SER A 259 28.83 -9.08 -25.94
#